data_AF-A0A3Q1GYI7-F1
#
_entry.id   AF-A0A3Q1GYI7-F1
#
_cell.length_a   1.000
_cell.length_b   1.000
_cell.length_c   1.000
_cell.angle_alpha   90.00
_cell.angle_beta   90.00
_cell.angle_gamma   90.00
#
_symmetry.space_group_name_H-M   'P 1'
#
loop_
_entity.id
_entity.type
_entity.pdbx_description
1 polymer ?
#
loop_
_entity_poly.entity_id
_entity_poly.type
_entity_poly.pdbx_seq_one_letter_code
_entity_poly.pdbx_strand_id
1 'polypeptide(L)'
;FILKMILIVFILFGIVGGRVAKPHSRPYMASLQFQGRHSCGGILIRKDFVLTAAHCKENNSPEIATSTLIGLNKKCLFQVKISIY
;
A
#
# COMPACT_ATOMS: atom_id res chain seq x y z
N PHE A 1 2.44 33.66 -1.85
CA PHE A 1 2.49 32.89 -0.59
C PHE A 1 1.46 31.76 -0.57
N ILE A 2 0.15 32.05 -0.69
CA ILE A 2 -0.93 31.03 -0.72
C ILE A 2 -0.72 29.93 -1.77
N LEU A 3 -0.39 30.29 -3.02
CA LEU A 3 -0.15 29.30 -4.10
C LEU A 3 1.03 28.34 -3.81
N LYS A 4 2.08 28.86 -3.16
CA LYS A 4 3.28 28.09 -2.80
C LYS A 4 3.00 27.16 -1.62
N MET A 5 2.09 27.57 -0.73
CA MET A 5 1.60 26.74 0.37
C MET A 5 0.67 25.62 -0.13
N ILE A 6 -0.20 25.88 -1.11
CA ILE A 6 -1.02 24.85 -1.78
C ILE A 6 -0.14 23.82 -2.50
N LEU A 7 0.89 24.28 -3.24
CA LEU A 7 1.84 23.39 -3.91
C LEU A 7 2.61 22.52 -2.90
N ILE A 8 2.98 23.10 -1.76
CA ILE A 8 3.60 22.40 -0.63
C ILE A 8 2.65 21.36 -0.03
N VAL A 9 1.38 21.71 0.23
CA VAL A 9 0.35 20.80 0.75
C VAL A 9 0.07 19.63 -0.22
N PHE A 10 0.08 19.89 -1.52
CA PHE A 10 -0.11 18.87 -2.54
C PHE A 10 1.07 17.87 -2.62
N ILE A 11 2.29 18.33 -2.32
CA ILE A 11 3.49 17.48 -2.21
C ILE A 11 3.59 16.80 -0.81
N LEU A 12 2.84 17.28 0.19
CA LEU A 12 2.95 16.88 1.59
C LEU A 12 2.14 15.65 2.01
N PHE A 13 1.20 15.15 1.20
CA PHE A 13 0.51 13.88 1.51
C PHE A 13 1.39 12.67 1.18
N GLY A 14 2.53 12.60 1.86
CA GLY A 14 3.48 11.50 1.86
C GLY A 14 3.81 11.05 3.28
N ILE A 15 4.81 10.20 3.41
CA ILE A 15 5.30 9.80 4.74
C ILE A 15 6.01 11.01 5.37
N VAL A 16 5.60 11.42 6.57
CA VAL A 16 6.20 12.55 7.30
C VAL A 16 7.69 12.27 7.56
N GLY A 17 8.56 13.22 7.19
CA GLY A 17 10.02 13.04 7.24
C GLY A 17 10.58 12.03 6.22
N GLY A 18 9.73 11.54 5.30
CA GLY A 18 10.10 10.57 4.28
C GLY A 18 10.80 11.19 3.07
N ARG A 19 11.28 10.31 2.20
CA ARG A 19 11.82 10.64 0.88
C ARG A 19 11.25 9.69 -0.16
N VAL A 20 11.20 10.14 -1.41
CA VAL A 20 10.77 9.30 -2.53
C VAL A 20 11.70 8.08 -2.61
N ALA A 21 11.11 6.89 -2.59
CA ALA A 21 11.87 5.65 -2.76
C ALA A 21 12.33 5.52 -4.22
N LYS A 22 13.54 5.00 -4.45
CA LYS A 22 13.98 4.65 -5.80
C LYS A 22 12.95 3.67 -6.41
N PRO A 23 12.52 3.88 -7.66
CA PRO A 23 11.57 2.98 -8.32
C PRO A 23 12.01 1.52 -8.18
N HIS A 24 11.07 0.65 -7.82
CA HIS A 24 11.28 -0.80 -7.67
C HIS A 24 12.32 -1.22 -6.59
N SER A 25 12.85 -0.30 -5.78
CA SER A 25 13.80 -0.63 -4.71
C SER A 25 13.19 -1.39 -3.52
N ARG A 26 11.86 -1.44 -3.46
CA ARG A 26 11.07 -2.11 -2.42
C ARG A 26 10.08 -3.07 -3.09
N PRO A 27 10.54 -4.16 -3.76
CA PRO A 27 9.68 -5.03 -4.55
C PRO A 27 8.69 -5.85 -3.71
N TYR A 28 8.97 -6.00 -2.41
CA TYR A 28 8.09 -6.64 -1.43
C TYR A 28 6.95 -5.74 -0.97
N MET A 29 6.94 -4.45 -1.30
CA MET A 29 5.92 -3.51 -0.84
C MET A 29 4.63 -3.68 -1.65
N ALA A 30 3.54 -3.97 -0.94
CA ALA A 30 2.21 -4.17 -1.52
C ALA A 30 1.29 -3.00 -1.12
N SER A 31 0.46 -2.58 -2.08
CA SER A 31 -0.64 -1.64 -1.86
C SER A 31 -1.95 -2.43 -1.81
N LEU A 32 -2.61 -2.45 -0.65
CA LEU A 32 -3.95 -3.01 -0.48
C LEU A 32 -4.96 -1.96 -0.94
N GLN A 33 -5.73 -2.30 -1.96
CA GLN A 33 -6.69 -1.38 -2.57
C GLN A 33 -8.12 -1.86 -2.33
N PHE A 34 -8.97 -0.93 -1.90
CA PHE A 34 -10.41 -1.12 -1.83
C PHE A 34 -11.07 -0.24 -2.89
N GLN A 35 -11.92 -0.84 -3.74
CA GLN A 35 -12.56 -0.15 -4.89
C GLN A 35 -11.54 0.60 -5.79
N GLY A 36 -10.33 0.05 -5.96
CA GLY A 36 -9.26 0.65 -6.76
C GLY A 36 -8.52 1.81 -6.08
N ARG A 37 -8.80 2.09 -4.81
CA ARG A 37 -8.14 3.15 -4.02
C ARG A 37 -7.26 2.54 -2.94
N HIS A 38 -6.05 3.05 -2.76
CA HIS A 38 -5.15 2.60 -1.70
C HIS A 38 -5.78 2.83 -0.33
N SER A 39 -5.85 1.77 0.47
CA SER A 39 -6.41 1.78 1.82
C SER A 39 -5.32 1.49 2.87
N CYS A 40 -4.53 0.43 2.65
CA CYS A 40 -3.47 0.01 3.57
C CYS A 40 -2.21 -0.47 2.86
N GLY A 41 -1.10 -0.50 3.59
CA GLY A 41 0.16 -1.14 3.17
C GLY A 41 0.21 -2.63 3.49
N GLY A 42 1.10 -3.35 2.82
CA GLY A 42 1.43 -4.74 3.13
C GLY A 42 2.81 -5.16 2.63
N ILE A 43 3.26 -6.34 3.06
CA ILE A 43 4.57 -6.91 2.71
C ILE A 43 4.37 -8.30 2.08
N LEU A 44 4.93 -8.52 0.90
CA LEU A 44 4.97 -9.83 0.26
C LEU A 44 5.95 -10.75 0.99
N ILE A 45 5.42 -11.76 1.67
CA ILE A 45 6.22 -12.76 2.41
C ILE A 45 6.37 -14.08 1.63
N ARG A 46 5.48 -14.31 0.65
CA ARG A 46 5.51 -15.44 -0.29
C ARG A 46 4.92 -14.98 -1.62
N LYS A 47 5.15 -15.73 -2.70
CA LYS A 47 4.64 -15.44 -4.06
C LYS A 47 3.13 -15.12 -4.12
N ASP A 48 2.37 -15.61 -3.16
CA ASP A 48 0.91 -15.58 -3.06
C ASP A 48 0.41 -15.04 -1.71
N PHE A 49 1.29 -14.65 -0.77
CA PHE A 49 0.90 -14.16 0.55
C PHE A 49 1.46 -12.77 0.87
N VAL A 50 0.58 -11.89 1.32
CA VAL A 50 0.90 -10.55 1.82
C VAL A 50 0.56 -10.45 3.31
N LEU A 51 1.52 -10.00 4.11
CA LEU A 51 1.36 -9.68 5.53
C LEU A 51 0.87 -8.24 5.69
N THR A 52 -0.13 -8.00 6.53
CA THR A 52 -0.65 -6.66 6.86
C THR A 52 -1.19 -6.60 8.30
N ALA A 53 -1.63 -5.41 8.75
CA ALA A 53 -2.21 -5.20 10.07
C ALA A 53 -3.65 -5.74 10.16
N ALA A 54 -4.04 -6.25 11.32
CA ALA A 54 -5.38 -6.79 11.55
C ALA A 54 -6.53 -5.80 11.29
N HIS A 55 -6.34 -4.53 11.68
CA HIS A 55 -7.35 -3.49 11.49
C HIS A 55 -7.50 -3.05 10.02
N CYS A 56 -6.58 -3.44 9.13
CA CYS A 56 -6.71 -3.22 7.69
C CYS A 56 -7.64 -4.24 7.03
N LYS A 57 -8.10 -5.25 7.78
CA LYS A 57 -9.11 -6.20 7.30
C LYS A 57 -10.47 -5.49 7.30
N GLU A 58 -10.99 -5.20 6.12
CA GLU A 58 -12.34 -4.67 5.98
C GLU A 58 -13.34 -5.83 6.03
N ASN A 59 -14.32 -5.75 6.93
CA ASN A 59 -15.24 -6.86 7.27
C ASN A 59 -16.03 -7.44 6.08
N ASN A 60 -16.11 -6.72 4.96
CA ASN A 60 -16.83 -7.12 3.74
C ASN A 60 -15.92 -7.33 2.52
N SER A 61 -14.59 -7.29 2.71
CA SER A 61 -13.66 -7.59 1.62
C SER A 61 -13.42 -9.10 1.56
N PRO A 62 -13.43 -9.73 0.36
CA PRO A 62 -13.03 -11.12 0.25
C PRO A 62 -11.61 -11.25 0.79
N GLU A 63 -11.27 -12.45 1.28
CA GLU A 63 -9.91 -12.89 1.67
C GLU A 63 -8.83 -12.58 0.59
N ILE A 64 -9.31 -12.20 -0.59
CA ILE A 64 -8.65 -11.73 -1.78
C ILE A 64 -8.65 -10.18 -1.82
N ALA A 65 -7.69 -9.54 -1.14
CA ALA A 65 -7.42 -8.13 -1.41
C ALA A 65 -6.68 -8.00 -2.75
N THR A 66 -7.17 -7.16 -3.65
CA THR A 66 -6.39 -6.80 -4.84
C THR A 66 -5.17 -6.03 -4.37
N SER A 67 -4.02 -6.70 -4.32
CA SER A 67 -2.76 -6.06 -3.98
C SER A 67 -1.99 -5.80 -5.26
N THR A 68 -1.55 -4.56 -5.43
CA THR A 68 -0.57 -4.24 -6.46
C THR A 68 0.78 -4.18 -5.79
N LEU A 69 1.72 -5.00 -6.26
CA LEU A 69 3.12 -4.81 -5.90
C LEU A 69 3.57 -3.55 -6.61
N ILE A 70 3.85 -2.51 -5.81
CA ILE A 70 4.18 -1.16 -6.29
C ILE A 70 5.47 -1.22 -7.15
N GLY A 71 6.26 -2.28 -6.98
CA GLY A 71 7.46 -2.57 -7.75
C GLY A 71 7.32 -3.53 -8.94
N LEU A 72 6.15 -4.08 -9.31
CA LEU A 72 6.10 -5.10 -10.37
C LEU A 72 5.09 -4.85 -11.51
N ASN A 73 4.37 -3.72 -11.54
CA ASN A 73 3.28 -3.45 -12.51
C ASN A 73 2.41 -4.70 -12.76
N LYS A 74 2.06 -5.38 -11.66
CA LYS A 74 1.22 -6.57 -11.67
C LYS A 74 0.14 -6.39 -10.62
N LYS A 75 -1.11 -6.44 -11.08
CA LYS A 75 -2.27 -6.66 -10.22
C LYS A 75 -2.35 -8.17 -9.98
N CYS A 76 -2.17 -8.58 -8.74
CA CYS A 76 -2.25 -9.99 -8.38
C CYS A 76 -3.25 -10.16 -7.24
N LEU A 77 -3.94 -11.30 -7.27
CA LEU A 77 -4.82 -11.73 -6.20
C LEU A 77 -3.93 -12.42 -5.16
N PHE A 78 -3.62 -11.73 -4.06
CA PHE A 78 -2.82 -12.28 -2.98
C PHE A 78 -3.72 -12.67 -1.81
N GLN A 79 -3.35 -13.75 -1.13
CA GLN A 79 -3.94 -14.12 0.16
C GLN A 79 -3.39 -13.19 1.24
N VAL A 80 -4.28 -12.52 1.97
CA VAL A 80 -3.90 -11.58 3.02
C VAL A 80 -3.78 -12.31 4.36
N LYS A 81 -2.58 -12.36 4.91
CA LYS A 81 -2.35 -12.89 6.26
C LYS A 81 -2.27 -11.74 7.25
N ILE A 82 -3.09 -11.84 8.30
CA ILE A 82 -3.22 -10.82 9.33
C ILE A 82 -2.11 -10.99 10.36
N SER A 83 -1.37 -9.91 10.63
CA SER A 83 -0.50 -9.79 11.80
C SER A 83 -1.24 -9.10 12.93
N ILE A 84 -1.38 -9.81 14.04
CA ILE A 84 -1.89 -9.33 15.34
C ILE A 84 -0.66 -9.13 16.24
N TYR A 85 -0.01 -7.98 16.11
CA TYR A 85 0.83 -7.42 17.18
C TYR A 85 0.28 -6.03 17.48
#